data_AF-A0AAU5D703-F1
#
_entry.id   AF-A0AAU5D703-F1
#
_cell.length_a   1.000
_cell.length_b   1.000
_cell.length_c   1.000
_cell.angle_alpha   90.00
_cell.angle_beta   90.00
_cell.angle_gamma   90.00
#
_symmetry.space_group_name_H-M   'P 1'
#
loop_
_entity.id
_entity.type
_entity.pdbx_description
1 polymer ?
#
loop_
_entity_poly.entity_id
_entity_poly.type
_entity_poly.pdbx_seq_one_letter_code
_entity_poly.pdbx_strand_id
1 'polypeptide(L)'
;MRTISLPKPLIAAVLGALALSACGAPHADADRSPAAKARPAAASHASGAEEAEMRFMELTARILTDCPPPPPPPPGAPADKGAADAPLPPDAWSEAPRPEDLPGGSGPVTPRYGPGETPPGTPDADGAVPVPFDDPATAAPDATPARPGTAAQAPLSEAERCVGDRHARRITEALRKAAPADHQALRTALVGLDYPAARIHRLPDGDTTRVDLRFMGGRAVLDITGTGPAPTVTLASEDTADTTARRTP
;
A
#
# COMPACT_ATOMS: atom_id res chain seq x y z
N MET A 1 -28.85 40.89 28.29
CA MET A 1 -28.99 39.88 27.22
C MET A 1 -29.36 40.61 25.93
N ARG A 2 -28.44 40.76 24.98
CA ARG A 2 -28.72 41.36 23.67
C ARG A 2 -28.42 40.30 22.61
N THR A 3 -29.47 39.77 22.01
CA THR A 3 -29.44 38.80 20.92
C THR A 3 -29.19 39.56 19.61
N ILE A 4 -28.03 39.34 19.00
CA ILE A 4 -27.67 39.92 17.71
C ILE A 4 -28.06 38.89 16.64
N SER A 5 -29.08 39.22 15.85
CA SER A 5 -29.56 38.40 14.73
C SER A 5 -28.86 38.84 13.45
N LEU A 6 -28.09 37.94 12.82
CA LEU A 6 -27.37 38.20 11.58
C LEU A 6 -28.19 37.71 10.36
N PRO A 7 -28.38 38.53 9.31
CA PRO A 7 -29.11 38.14 8.11
C PRO A 7 -28.29 37.17 7.24
N LYS A 8 -28.97 36.13 6.74
CA LYS A 8 -28.43 35.13 5.81
C LYS A 8 -28.11 35.76 4.45
N PRO A 9 -26.91 35.53 3.87
CA PRO A 9 -26.66 35.87 2.47
C PRO A 9 -27.32 34.83 1.56
N LEU A 10 -28.22 35.29 0.70
CA LEU A 10 -28.70 34.53 -0.47
C LEU A 10 -27.60 34.58 -1.54
N ILE A 11 -26.97 33.44 -1.82
CA ILE A 11 -26.03 33.30 -2.94
C ILE A 11 -26.80 32.73 -4.14
N ALA A 12 -26.93 33.56 -5.17
CA ALA A 12 -27.52 33.19 -6.45
C ALA A 12 -26.58 32.24 -7.22
N ALA A 13 -27.10 31.06 -7.60
CA ALA A 13 -26.40 30.13 -8.46
C ALA A 13 -26.53 30.59 -9.93
N VAL A 14 -25.43 31.07 -10.53
CA VAL A 14 -25.33 31.31 -11.97
C VAL A 14 -25.02 29.97 -12.64
N LEU A 15 -26.03 29.41 -13.29
CA LEU A 15 -25.95 28.20 -14.12
C LEU A 15 -25.25 28.55 -15.44
N GLY A 16 -23.94 28.33 -15.52
CA GLY A 16 -23.18 28.45 -16.77
C GLY A 16 -23.30 27.17 -17.60
N ALA A 17 -24.08 27.21 -18.68
CA ALA A 17 -24.14 26.14 -19.67
C ALA A 17 -22.86 26.14 -20.53
N LEU A 18 -22.02 25.12 -20.39
CA LEU A 18 -20.96 24.82 -21.34
C LEU A 18 -21.56 24.02 -22.51
N ALA A 19 -21.71 24.67 -23.66
CA ALA A 19 -22.08 24.01 -24.91
C ALA A 19 -20.89 23.19 -25.45
N LEU A 20 -21.03 21.87 -25.52
CA LEU A 20 -20.15 21.02 -26.32
C LEU A 20 -20.53 21.18 -27.81
N SER A 21 -19.65 21.80 -28.59
CA SER A 21 -19.71 21.76 -30.05
C SER A 21 -19.09 20.44 -30.55
N ALA A 22 -19.89 19.39 -30.59
CA ALA A 22 -19.58 18.19 -31.35
C ALA A 22 -20.11 18.37 -32.78
N CYS A 23 -19.22 18.77 -33.70
CA CYS A 23 -19.49 18.76 -35.13
C CYS A 23 -18.65 17.63 -35.77
N GLY A 24 -19.31 16.56 -36.17
CA GLY A 24 -18.72 15.42 -36.88
C GLY A 24 -19.83 14.59 -37.50
N ALA A 25 -20.02 14.75 -38.80
CA ALA A 25 -21.13 14.25 -39.60
C ALA A 25 -21.17 12.71 -39.71
N PRO A 26 -22.36 12.14 -40.02
CA PRO A 26 -22.54 10.71 -40.26
C PRO A 26 -22.05 10.32 -41.65
N HIS A 27 -21.20 9.30 -41.74
CA HIS A 27 -21.06 8.50 -42.95
C HIS A 27 -21.81 7.19 -42.75
N ALA A 28 -22.97 7.12 -43.39
CA ALA A 28 -23.64 5.86 -43.68
C ALA A 28 -22.93 5.24 -44.89
N ASP A 29 -22.29 4.09 -44.69
CA ASP A 29 -21.99 3.15 -45.76
C ASP A 29 -22.50 1.78 -45.36
N ALA A 30 -23.16 1.17 -46.32
CA ALA A 30 -23.90 -0.07 -46.23
C ALA A 30 -23.00 -1.30 -46.10
N ASP A 31 -23.60 -2.36 -45.57
CA ASP A 31 -23.31 -3.76 -45.82
C ASP A 31 -21.85 -4.23 -45.69
N ARG A 32 -21.49 -4.57 -44.45
CA ARG A 32 -20.58 -5.69 -44.23
C ARG A 32 -20.92 -6.34 -42.90
N SER A 33 -21.56 -7.52 -42.96
CA SER A 33 -21.70 -8.42 -41.83
C SER A 33 -20.33 -9.02 -41.52
N PRO A 34 -19.67 -8.70 -40.39
CA PRO A 34 -18.54 -9.48 -39.92
C PRO A 34 -19.10 -10.54 -38.96
N ALA A 35 -18.90 -11.81 -39.31
CA ALA A 35 -19.07 -12.90 -38.38
C ALA A 35 -18.30 -12.57 -37.08
N ALA A 36 -19.04 -12.20 -36.04
CA ALA A 36 -18.51 -11.87 -34.74
C ALA A 36 -17.96 -13.16 -34.11
N LYS A 37 -16.68 -13.44 -34.35
CA LYS A 37 -15.90 -14.25 -33.43
C LYS A 37 -15.85 -13.47 -32.12
N ALA A 38 -16.62 -13.93 -31.13
CA ALA A 38 -16.56 -13.45 -29.76
C ALA A 38 -15.10 -13.50 -29.29
N ARG A 39 -14.45 -12.34 -29.31
CA ARG A 39 -13.12 -12.16 -28.74
C ARG A 39 -13.31 -12.15 -27.22
N PRO A 40 -12.58 -12.98 -26.46
CA PRO A 40 -12.80 -13.09 -25.02
C PRO A 40 -12.51 -11.74 -24.36
N ALA A 41 -13.51 -11.16 -23.70
CA ALA A 41 -13.46 -9.87 -23.02
C ALA A 41 -12.66 -9.88 -21.70
N ALA A 42 -11.82 -10.89 -21.46
CA ALA A 42 -11.24 -11.16 -20.15
C ALA A 42 -9.88 -10.49 -19.88
N ALA A 43 -9.27 -9.80 -20.86
CA ALA A 43 -7.89 -9.29 -20.72
C ALA A 43 -7.76 -7.78 -20.40
N SER A 44 -8.82 -6.97 -20.49
CA SER A 44 -8.71 -5.51 -20.36
C SER A 44 -8.74 -4.96 -18.93
N HIS A 45 -9.00 -5.80 -17.93
CA HIS A 45 -9.07 -5.35 -16.53
C HIS A 45 -7.70 -5.31 -15.84
N ALA A 46 -6.75 -6.12 -16.29
CA ALA A 46 -5.39 -6.13 -15.71
C ALA A 46 -4.64 -4.83 -16.01
N SER A 47 -4.77 -4.30 -17.24
CA SER A 47 -4.07 -3.06 -17.65
C SER A 47 -4.52 -1.84 -16.86
N GLY A 48 -5.79 -1.77 -16.46
CA GLY A 48 -6.31 -0.63 -15.70
C GLY A 48 -5.79 -0.56 -14.25
N ALA A 49 -5.55 -1.71 -13.62
CA ALA A 49 -5.02 -1.77 -12.27
C ALA A 49 -3.53 -1.38 -12.24
N GLU A 50 -2.74 -1.89 -13.19
CA GLU A 50 -1.33 -1.52 -13.35
C GLU A 50 -1.18 -0.03 -13.69
N GLU A 51 -2.02 0.50 -14.57
CA GLU A 51 -2.03 1.92 -14.91
C GLU A 51 -2.39 2.81 -13.71
N ALA A 52 -3.37 2.41 -12.89
CA ALA A 52 -3.70 3.12 -11.67
C ALA A 52 -2.54 3.11 -10.66
N GLU A 53 -1.82 2.00 -10.53
CA GLU A 53 -0.63 1.92 -9.68
C GLU A 53 0.49 2.83 -10.19
N MET A 54 0.72 2.89 -11.50
CA MET A 54 1.70 3.82 -12.10
C MET A 54 1.33 5.28 -11.83
N ARG A 55 0.06 5.66 -12.00
CA ARG A 55 -0.43 7.01 -11.69
C ARG A 55 -0.27 7.35 -10.21
N PHE A 56 -0.52 6.37 -9.34
CA PHE A 56 -0.28 6.52 -7.91
C PHE A 56 1.21 6.74 -7.59
N MET A 57 2.10 5.95 -8.19
CA MET A 57 3.55 6.14 -8.00
C MET A 57 4.02 7.51 -8.48
N GLU A 58 3.52 8.01 -9.63
CA GLU A 58 3.83 9.35 -10.11
C GLU A 58 3.33 10.44 -9.14
N LEU A 59 2.09 10.27 -8.63
CA LEU A 59 1.51 11.16 -7.63
C LEU A 59 2.36 11.19 -6.36
N THR A 60 2.73 10.03 -5.83
CA THR A 60 3.53 9.91 -4.61
C THR A 60 4.93 10.47 -4.82
N ALA A 61 5.57 10.21 -5.96
CA ALA A 61 6.88 10.80 -6.30
C ALA A 61 6.83 12.33 -6.32
N ARG A 62 5.78 12.92 -6.91
CA ARG A 62 5.59 14.39 -6.93
C ARG A 62 5.37 14.96 -5.52
N ILE A 63 4.62 14.25 -4.67
CA ILE A 63 4.42 14.67 -3.28
C ILE A 63 5.72 14.56 -2.47
N LEU A 64 6.51 13.50 -2.70
CA LEU A 64 7.81 13.32 -2.07
C LEU A 64 8.80 14.42 -2.44
N THR A 65 8.81 14.88 -3.70
CA THR A 65 9.68 16.00 -4.11
C THR A 65 9.32 17.32 -3.44
N ASP A 66 8.08 17.47 -2.97
CA ASP A 66 7.61 18.64 -2.22
C ASP A 66 7.89 18.54 -0.71
N CYS A 67 8.40 17.40 -0.24
CA CYS A 67 8.74 17.16 1.16
C CYS A 67 10.26 17.27 1.37
N PRO A 68 10.71 17.82 2.51
CA PRO A 68 12.13 17.92 2.79
C PRO A 68 12.76 16.52 2.87
N PRO A 69 13.99 16.33 2.37
CA PRO A 69 14.71 15.08 2.56
C PRO A 69 14.93 14.84 4.07
N PRO A 70 15.05 13.58 4.51
CA PRO A 70 15.38 13.29 5.90
C PRO A 70 16.72 13.94 6.27
N PRO A 71 16.88 14.45 7.49
CA PRO A 71 18.17 14.96 7.94
C PRO A 71 19.22 13.84 7.86
N PRO A 72 20.48 14.17 7.55
CA PRO A 72 21.54 13.18 7.57
C PRO A 72 21.66 12.57 8.97
N PRO A 73 21.98 11.26 9.08
CA PRO A 73 22.18 10.64 10.38
C PRO A 73 23.31 11.36 11.14
N PRO A 74 23.22 11.48 12.47
CA PRO A 74 24.28 12.11 13.24
C PRO A 74 25.58 11.29 13.10
N PRO A 75 26.76 11.94 13.14
CA PRO A 75 28.04 11.24 13.04
C PRO A 75 28.15 10.18 14.13
N GLY A 76 28.38 8.92 13.75
CA GLY A 76 28.52 7.80 14.68
C GLY A 76 27.22 7.15 15.15
N ALA A 77 26.05 7.52 14.59
CA ALA A 77 24.88 6.67 14.73
C ALA A 77 25.18 5.29 14.15
N PRO A 78 24.87 4.19 14.87
CA PRO A 78 24.95 2.86 14.28
C PRO A 78 24.04 2.87 13.06
N ALA A 79 24.57 2.48 11.90
CA ALA A 79 23.74 2.27 10.73
C ALA A 79 22.67 1.26 11.12
N ASP A 80 21.42 1.71 11.22
CA ASP A 80 20.29 0.81 11.39
C ASP A 80 20.36 -0.18 10.24
N LYS A 81 20.53 -1.47 10.58
CA LYS A 81 20.78 -2.57 9.64
C LYS A 81 19.64 -2.81 8.63
N GLY A 82 18.65 -1.92 8.56
CA GLY A 82 17.52 -1.94 7.62
C GLY A 82 17.58 -0.91 6.50
N ALA A 83 18.52 0.04 6.50
CA ALA A 83 18.64 1.02 5.41
C ALA A 83 19.62 0.51 4.33
N ALA A 84 19.12 -0.30 3.39
CA ALA A 84 19.88 -0.82 2.26
C ALA A 84 20.20 0.23 1.16
N ASP A 85 19.79 1.49 1.34
CA ASP A 85 19.83 2.54 0.30
C ASP A 85 20.82 3.69 0.57
N ALA A 86 21.81 3.50 1.45
CA ALA A 86 22.91 4.45 1.53
C ALA A 86 23.71 4.41 0.20
N PRO A 87 24.02 5.57 -0.43
CA PRO A 87 24.94 5.60 -1.56
C PRO A 87 26.28 5.06 -1.08
N LEU A 88 26.57 3.82 -1.46
CA LEU A 88 27.89 3.25 -1.25
C LEU A 88 28.91 4.15 -1.95
N PRO A 89 30.06 4.44 -1.33
CA PRO A 89 31.12 5.19 -2.00
C PRO A 89 31.41 4.49 -3.35
N PRO A 90 31.76 5.22 -4.42
CA PRO A 90 31.91 4.67 -5.77
C PRO A 90 32.93 3.51 -5.83
N ASP A 91 33.75 3.37 -4.80
CA ASP A 91 34.82 2.38 -4.65
C ASP A 91 34.32 1.08 -3.98
N ALA A 92 33.18 1.09 -3.28
CA ALA A 92 32.70 -0.05 -2.49
C ALA A 92 32.03 -1.17 -3.31
N TRP A 93 31.72 -0.93 -4.58
CA TRP A 93 31.21 -1.97 -5.49
C TRP A 93 32.31 -2.77 -6.19
N SER A 94 33.59 -2.39 -6.02
CA SER A 94 34.69 -3.03 -6.76
C SER A 94 35.25 -4.28 -6.09
N GLU A 95 34.90 -4.53 -4.83
CA GLU A 95 35.42 -5.69 -4.10
C GLU A 95 34.29 -6.36 -3.32
N ALA A 96 33.44 -7.09 -4.03
CA ALA A 96 32.64 -8.11 -3.36
C ALA A 96 33.64 -9.02 -2.61
N PRO A 97 33.48 -9.21 -1.28
CA PRO A 97 34.39 -10.08 -0.53
C PRO A 97 34.44 -11.42 -1.24
N ARG A 98 35.65 -11.92 -1.47
CA ARG A 98 35.79 -13.18 -2.17
C ARG A 98 35.07 -14.25 -1.34
N PRO A 99 34.53 -15.31 -1.96
CA PRO A 99 33.86 -16.38 -1.22
C PRO A 99 34.73 -16.93 -0.06
N GLU A 100 36.05 -16.81 -0.18
CA GLU A 100 37.05 -17.18 0.82
C GLU A 100 37.06 -16.30 2.09
N ASP A 101 36.67 -15.02 1.96
CA ASP A 101 36.69 -14.01 3.03
C ASP A 101 35.44 -14.04 3.91
N LEU A 102 34.42 -14.83 3.53
CA LEU A 102 33.23 -15.02 4.34
C LEU A 102 33.55 -15.94 5.53
N PRO A 103 33.21 -15.54 6.77
CA PRO A 103 33.41 -16.38 7.95
C PRO A 103 32.60 -17.68 7.80
N GLY A 104 33.29 -18.78 7.50
CA GLY A 104 32.72 -20.10 7.25
C GLY A 104 33.08 -20.77 5.92
N GLY A 105 33.80 -20.09 5.02
CA GLY A 105 34.02 -20.57 3.64
C GLY A 105 35.08 -21.66 3.40
N SER A 106 35.98 -21.95 4.36
CA SER A 106 37.19 -22.75 4.06
C SER A 106 37.45 -23.88 5.06
N GLY A 107 36.40 -24.44 5.66
CA GLY A 107 36.50 -25.72 6.37
C GLY A 107 36.41 -26.90 5.39
N PRO A 108 37.06 -28.05 5.65
CA PRO A 108 36.70 -29.27 4.94
C PRO A 108 35.19 -29.46 5.11
N VAL A 109 34.48 -29.65 3.99
CA VAL A 109 33.05 -29.95 3.99
C VAL A 109 32.90 -31.30 4.67
N THR A 110 32.78 -31.31 6.00
CA THR A 110 32.20 -32.43 6.68
C THR A 110 30.75 -32.44 6.21
N PRO A 111 30.29 -33.53 5.57
CA PRO A 111 28.88 -33.64 5.26
C PRO A 111 28.12 -33.40 6.57
N ARG A 112 27.21 -32.42 6.56
CA ARG A 112 26.38 -32.10 7.73
C ARG A 112 25.52 -33.29 8.17
N TYR A 113 25.43 -34.30 7.30
CA TYR A 113 24.67 -35.53 7.41
C TYR A 113 25.63 -36.72 7.40
N GLY A 114 25.46 -37.64 8.34
CA GLY A 114 26.27 -38.86 8.42
C GLY A 114 26.08 -39.78 7.20
N PRO A 115 26.91 -40.82 7.05
CA PRO A 115 26.70 -41.85 6.04
C PRO A 115 25.30 -42.45 6.17
N GLY A 116 24.44 -42.24 5.17
CA GLY A 116 23.06 -42.74 5.15
C GLY A 116 21.97 -41.71 5.53
N GLU A 117 22.34 -40.49 5.91
CA GLU A 117 21.38 -39.41 6.15
C GLU A 117 21.19 -38.55 4.89
N THR A 118 19.97 -38.54 4.35
CA THR A 118 19.59 -37.62 3.26
C THR A 118 19.17 -36.27 3.84
N PRO A 119 19.64 -35.14 3.27
CA PRO A 119 19.15 -33.82 3.64
C PRO A 119 17.61 -33.75 3.59
N PRO A 120 16.98 -32.98 4.49
CA PRO A 120 15.54 -32.76 4.45
C PRO A 120 15.19 -32.12 3.09
N GLY A 121 14.21 -32.71 2.39
CA GLY A 121 13.79 -32.26 1.06
C GLY A 121 14.41 -33.03 -0.12
N THR A 122 15.40 -33.89 0.10
CA THR A 122 15.89 -34.81 -0.94
C THR A 122 15.02 -36.07 -0.99
N PRO A 123 14.54 -36.50 -2.17
CA PRO A 123 13.84 -37.77 -2.31
C PRO A 123 14.72 -38.93 -1.84
N ASP A 124 14.13 -39.87 -1.11
CA ASP A 124 14.79 -41.13 -0.76
C ASP A 124 15.01 -42.01 -2.00
N ALA A 125 15.62 -43.19 -1.81
CA ALA A 125 15.91 -44.12 -2.90
C ALA A 125 14.65 -44.59 -3.65
N ASP A 126 13.47 -44.44 -3.04
CA ASP A 126 12.17 -44.77 -3.62
C ASP A 126 11.45 -43.54 -4.21
N GLY A 127 12.10 -42.36 -4.17
CA GLY A 127 11.60 -41.11 -4.74
C GLY A 127 10.62 -40.35 -3.86
N ALA A 128 10.43 -40.75 -2.60
CA ALA A 128 9.58 -40.03 -1.66
C ALA A 128 10.38 -38.96 -0.92
N VAL A 129 9.85 -37.73 -0.84
CA VAL A 129 10.43 -36.67 -0.01
C VAL A 129 9.88 -36.85 1.41
N PRO A 130 10.72 -37.16 2.42
CA PRO A 130 10.27 -37.23 3.80
C PRO A 130 9.90 -35.83 4.26
N VAL A 131 8.61 -35.53 4.31
CA VAL A 131 8.08 -34.37 5.03
C VAL A 131 8.10 -34.72 6.52
N PRO A 132 8.80 -33.95 7.38
CA PRO A 132 8.58 -34.05 8.81
C PRO A 132 7.10 -33.74 9.05
N PHE A 133 6.33 -34.74 9.44
CA PHE A 133 5.04 -34.49 10.04
C PHE A 133 5.33 -33.88 11.41
N ASP A 134 4.95 -32.61 11.60
CA ASP A 134 4.87 -32.02 12.93
C ASP A 134 3.98 -32.92 13.79
N ASP A 135 4.60 -33.63 14.72
CA ASP A 135 3.93 -34.49 15.68
C ASP A 135 3.10 -33.57 16.61
N PRO A 136 1.76 -33.62 16.61
CA PRO A 136 0.93 -32.67 17.36
C PRO A 136 1.00 -32.84 18.88
N ALA A 137 1.88 -33.70 19.40
CA ALA A 137 1.90 -34.15 20.79
C ALA A 137 2.93 -33.46 21.70
N THR A 138 3.54 -32.34 21.30
CA THR A 138 4.25 -31.46 22.26
C THR A 138 3.66 -30.04 22.20
N ALA A 139 2.41 -29.92 22.63
CA ALA A 139 1.88 -28.66 23.09
C ALA A 139 2.72 -28.22 24.31
N ALA A 140 3.56 -27.21 24.11
CA ALA A 140 4.16 -26.48 25.23
C ALA A 140 3.04 -26.00 26.18
N PRO A 141 3.27 -25.99 27.50
CA PRO A 141 2.24 -25.61 28.46
C PRO A 141 1.87 -24.13 28.27
N ASP A 142 0.57 -23.89 28.09
CA ASP A 142 -0.15 -22.64 28.28
C ASP A 142 0.67 -21.35 28.10
N ALA A 143 1.02 -21.03 26.85
CA ALA A 143 1.15 -19.62 26.49
C ALA A 143 -0.25 -19.02 26.56
N THR A 144 -0.60 -18.49 27.75
CA THR A 144 -1.77 -17.62 27.90
C THR A 144 -1.73 -16.62 26.75
N PRO A 145 -2.78 -16.51 25.91
CA PRO A 145 -2.80 -15.52 24.85
C PRO A 145 -2.50 -14.17 25.48
N ALA A 146 -1.34 -13.60 25.11
CA ALA A 146 -0.99 -12.27 25.56
C ALA A 146 -2.18 -11.39 25.16
N ARG A 147 -2.82 -10.78 26.16
CA ARG A 147 -3.89 -9.80 25.95
C ARG A 147 -3.41 -8.86 24.84
N PRO A 148 -4.23 -8.52 23.83
CA PRO A 148 -3.84 -7.55 22.81
C PRO A 148 -3.53 -6.23 23.53
N GLY A 149 -2.26 -6.06 23.89
CA GLY A 149 -1.75 -4.80 24.37
C GLY A 149 -1.71 -3.91 23.15
N THR A 150 -2.25 -2.71 23.28
CA THR A 150 -2.06 -1.65 22.30
C THR A 150 -0.56 -1.46 22.12
N ALA A 151 0.03 -2.13 21.14
CA ALA A 151 1.41 -1.90 20.76
C ALA A 151 1.49 -0.40 20.46
N ALA A 152 2.45 0.27 21.07
CA ALA A 152 2.65 1.68 20.82
C ALA A 152 3.03 1.82 19.34
N GLN A 153 2.16 2.47 18.55
CA GLN A 153 2.42 2.70 17.14
C GLN A 153 3.79 3.34 16.98
N ALA A 154 4.63 2.71 16.14
CA ALA A 154 5.91 3.28 15.81
C ALA A 154 5.70 4.69 15.22
N PRO A 155 6.42 5.71 15.70
CA PRO A 155 6.22 7.06 15.22
C PRO A 155 6.58 7.16 13.72
N LEU A 156 5.77 7.91 12.98
CA LEU A 156 6.07 8.27 11.60
C LEU A 156 7.27 9.23 11.56
N SER A 157 8.19 8.97 10.63
CA SER A 157 9.27 9.89 10.29
C SER A 157 8.73 11.24 9.82
N GLU A 158 9.58 12.26 9.79
CA GLU A 158 9.19 13.59 9.30
C GLU A 158 8.75 13.57 7.83
N ALA A 159 9.45 12.78 7.00
CA ALA A 159 9.11 12.59 5.60
C ALA A 159 7.72 11.91 5.45
N GLU A 160 7.46 10.82 6.20
CA GLU A 160 6.17 10.15 6.19
C GLU A 160 5.03 11.07 6.65
N ARG A 161 5.27 11.90 7.69
CA ARG A 161 4.30 12.91 8.15
C ARG A 161 3.98 13.93 7.07
N CYS A 162 5.01 14.49 6.42
CA CYS A 162 4.81 15.45 5.32
C CYS A 162 4.01 14.87 4.16
N VAL A 163 4.35 13.65 3.72
CA VAL A 163 3.64 12.93 2.64
C VAL A 163 2.20 12.65 3.04
N GLY A 164 2.00 12.12 4.25
CA GLY A 164 0.69 11.85 4.84
C GLY A 164 -0.20 13.09 4.86
N ASP A 165 0.30 14.21 5.36
CA ASP A 165 -0.42 15.49 5.43
C ASP A 165 -0.77 16.05 4.04
N ARG A 166 0.09 15.87 3.04
CA ARG A 166 -0.17 16.27 1.65
C ARG A 166 -1.30 15.45 1.04
N HIS A 167 -1.28 14.12 1.19
CA HIS A 167 -2.37 13.26 0.73
C HIS A 167 -3.67 13.55 1.50
N ALA A 168 -3.62 13.73 2.83
CA ALA A 168 -4.79 14.03 3.64
C ALA A 168 -5.49 15.33 3.20
N ARG A 169 -4.71 16.38 2.94
CA ARG A 169 -5.21 17.64 2.38
C ARG A 169 -5.84 17.47 1.00
N ARG A 170 -5.20 16.73 0.08
CA ARG A 170 -5.73 16.44 -1.26
C ARG A 170 -7.10 15.76 -1.17
N ILE A 171 -7.22 14.72 -0.33
CA ILE A 171 -8.49 14.01 -0.12
C ILE A 171 -9.52 14.95 0.50
N THR A 172 -9.16 15.67 1.56
CA THR A 172 -10.07 16.61 2.25
C THR A 172 -10.62 17.67 1.30
N GLU A 173 -9.76 18.27 0.47
CA GLU A 173 -10.18 19.28 -0.51
C GLU A 173 -11.11 18.72 -1.58
N ALA A 174 -10.88 17.48 -2.02
CA ALA A 174 -11.73 16.80 -2.99
C ALA A 174 -13.11 16.44 -2.38
N LEU A 175 -13.12 15.86 -1.18
CA LEU A 175 -14.37 15.48 -0.49
C LEU A 175 -15.19 16.70 -0.08
N ARG A 176 -14.56 17.86 0.17
CA ARG A 176 -15.27 19.13 0.38
C ARG A 176 -16.00 19.61 -0.88
N LYS A 177 -15.47 19.36 -2.07
CA LYS A 177 -16.10 19.74 -3.34
C LYS A 177 -17.27 18.80 -3.70
N ALA A 178 -17.12 17.52 -3.38
CA ALA A 178 -18.11 16.50 -3.64
C ALA A 178 -18.17 15.53 -2.45
N ALA A 179 -19.09 15.83 -1.52
CA ALA A 179 -19.34 15.00 -0.35
C ALA A 179 -19.85 13.62 -0.79
N PRO A 180 -19.18 12.52 -0.42
CA PRO A 180 -19.63 11.18 -0.79
C PRO A 180 -20.88 10.81 0.00
N ALA A 181 -21.95 10.38 -0.67
CA ALA A 181 -23.18 9.98 0.00
C ALA A 181 -22.99 8.69 0.83
N ASP A 182 -22.17 7.78 0.33
CA ASP A 182 -21.91 6.46 0.92
C ASP A 182 -20.47 6.01 0.65
N HIS A 183 -20.13 4.81 1.13
CA HIS A 183 -18.79 4.23 0.99
C HIS A 183 -18.42 3.92 -0.47
N GLN A 184 -19.40 3.56 -1.32
CA GLN A 184 -19.13 3.32 -2.74
C GLN A 184 -18.80 4.62 -3.47
N ALA A 185 -19.52 5.70 -3.15
CA ALA A 185 -19.21 7.05 -3.63
C ALA A 185 -17.83 7.52 -3.15
N LEU A 186 -17.48 7.27 -1.88
CA LEU A 186 -16.14 7.56 -1.34
C LEU A 186 -15.05 6.78 -2.09
N ARG A 187 -15.21 5.47 -2.26
CA ARG A 187 -14.26 4.64 -3.02
C ARG A 187 -14.10 5.15 -4.45
N THR A 188 -15.20 5.51 -5.10
CA THR A 188 -15.19 6.08 -6.46
C THR A 188 -14.45 7.41 -6.51
N ALA A 189 -14.69 8.30 -5.54
CA ALA A 189 -14.00 9.58 -5.43
C ALA A 189 -12.49 9.40 -5.22
N LEU A 190 -12.08 8.46 -4.37
CA LEU A 190 -10.66 8.14 -4.13
C LEU A 190 -9.99 7.56 -5.39
N VAL A 191 -10.65 6.64 -6.10
CA VAL A 191 -10.13 6.13 -7.38
C VAL A 191 -10.00 7.25 -8.41
N GLY A 192 -10.96 8.19 -8.45
CA GLY A 192 -10.89 9.38 -9.29
C GLY A 192 -9.78 10.38 -8.90
N LEU A 193 -9.18 10.23 -7.72
CA LEU A 193 -8.01 10.99 -7.26
C LEU A 193 -6.70 10.23 -7.50
N ASP A 194 -6.72 9.16 -8.29
CA ASP A 194 -5.60 8.27 -8.59
C ASP A 194 -5.12 7.42 -7.41
N TYR A 195 -5.99 7.16 -6.42
CA TYR A 195 -5.73 6.12 -5.42
C TYR A 195 -6.18 4.75 -5.95
N PRO A 196 -5.29 3.76 -6.09
CA PRO A 196 -5.62 2.44 -6.61
C PRO A 196 -6.69 1.77 -5.75
N ALA A 197 -7.68 1.15 -6.38
CA ALA A 197 -8.78 0.47 -5.67
C ALA A 197 -8.28 -0.66 -4.74
N ALA A 198 -7.12 -1.24 -5.04
CA ALA A 198 -6.47 -2.27 -4.23
C ALA A 198 -5.90 -1.74 -2.90
N ARG A 199 -5.65 -0.43 -2.80
CA ARG A 199 -5.12 0.26 -1.60
C ARG A 199 -6.21 0.87 -0.72
N ILE A 200 -7.48 0.73 -1.10
CA ILE A 200 -8.63 1.30 -0.40
C ILE A 200 -9.36 0.16 0.31
N HIS A 201 -9.27 0.13 1.63
CA HIS A 201 -9.81 -0.92 2.49
C HIS A 201 -10.89 -0.37 3.40
N ARG A 202 -11.98 -1.12 3.58
CA ARG A 202 -12.98 -0.81 4.61
C ARG A 202 -12.56 -1.50 5.91
N LEU A 203 -12.51 -0.76 7.01
CA LEU A 203 -12.27 -1.34 8.33
C LEU A 203 -13.50 -2.11 8.82
N PRO A 204 -13.33 -3.12 9.70
CA PRO A 204 -14.43 -3.96 10.17
C PRO A 204 -15.51 -3.18 10.94
N ASP A 205 -15.14 -2.05 11.54
CA ASP A 205 -16.08 -1.16 12.23
C ASP A 205 -17.04 -0.40 11.28
N GLY A 206 -16.88 -0.59 9.97
CA GLY A 206 -17.85 -0.21 8.95
C GLY A 206 -17.82 1.26 8.53
N ASP A 207 -17.46 2.18 9.43
CA ASP A 207 -17.50 3.63 9.18
C ASP A 207 -16.15 4.23 8.76
N THR A 208 -15.06 3.46 8.87
CA THR A 208 -13.72 3.91 8.50
C THR A 208 -13.24 3.24 7.22
N THR A 209 -12.74 4.06 6.30
CA THR A 209 -12.05 3.63 5.08
C THR A 209 -10.58 3.96 5.21
N ARG A 210 -9.72 2.96 5.13
CA ARG A 210 -8.26 3.12 5.12
C ARG A 210 -7.75 3.21 3.70
N VAL A 211 -6.88 4.18 3.46
CA VAL A 211 -6.09 4.34 2.23
C VAL A 211 -4.63 4.06 2.56
N ASP A 212 -4.09 3.02 1.95
CA ASP A 212 -2.70 2.61 2.11
C ASP A 212 -1.76 3.50 1.28
N LEU A 213 -0.91 4.28 1.96
CA LEU A 213 0.10 5.15 1.33
C LEU A 213 1.50 4.55 1.34
N ARG A 214 1.66 3.27 1.69
CA ARG A 214 2.97 2.63 1.77
C ARG A 214 3.63 2.66 0.39
N PHE A 215 4.78 3.33 0.34
CA PHE A 215 5.60 3.49 -0.83
C PHE A 215 7.06 3.41 -0.39
N MET A 216 7.89 2.61 -1.09
CA MET A 216 9.32 2.44 -0.79
C MET A 216 9.62 2.12 0.68
N GLY A 217 8.80 1.26 1.31
CA GLY A 217 8.98 0.85 2.71
C GLY A 217 8.43 1.82 3.77
N GLY A 218 7.75 2.90 3.36
CA GLY A 218 7.01 3.76 4.28
C GLY A 218 5.83 3.05 4.94
N ARG A 219 5.34 3.59 6.05
CA ARG A 219 4.27 3.01 6.92
C ARG A 219 3.03 3.90 7.03
N ALA A 220 2.98 5.01 6.30
CA ALA A 220 1.88 5.95 6.36
C ALA A 220 0.59 5.34 5.78
N VAL A 221 -0.52 5.52 6.50
CA VAL A 221 -1.88 5.22 6.04
C VAL A 221 -2.82 6.36 6.41
N LEU A 222 -3.88 6.56 5.63
CA LEU A 222 -4.93 7.53 5.96
C LEU A 222 -6.21 6.81 6.31
N ASP A 223 -6.77 7.14 7.47
CA ASP A 223 -8.08 6.69 7.89
C ASP A 223 -9.11 7.80 7.62
N ILE A 224 -10.15 7.45 6.88
CA ILE A 224 -11.25 8.34 6.51
C ILE A 224 -12.49 7.84 7.23
N THR A 225 -12.95 8.58 8.23
CA THR A 225 -14.10 8.20 9.05
C THR A 225 -15.34 8.98 8.65
N GLY A 226 -16.41 8.23 8.42
CA GLY A 226 -17.72 8.73 8.03
C GLY A 226 -17.87 9.01 6.53
N THR A 227 -19.11 9.25 6.12
CA THR A 227 -19.48 9.76 4.80
C THR A 227 -20.35 11.02 4.97
N GLY A 228 -20.67 11.71 3.87
CA GLY A 228 -21.47 12.92 3.89
C GLY A 228 -20.63 14.21 3.88
N PRO A 229 -21.13 15.32 4.44
CA PRO A 229 -20.58 16.66 4.19
C PRO A 229 -19.25 16.96 4.88
N ALA A 230 -18.85 16.15 5.85
CA ALA A 230 -17.62 16.37 6.63
C ALA A 230 -16.98 15.05 7.08
N PRO A 231 -16.45 14.23 6.14
CA PRO A 231 -15.63 13.09 6.51
C PRO A 231 -14.33 13.58 7.16
N THR A 232 -13.88 12.89 8.20
CA THR A 232 -12.63 13.21 8.88
C THR A 232 -11.52 12.36 8.28
N VAL A 233 -10.42 12.99 7.87
CA VAL A 233 -9.23 12.30 7.35
C VAL A 233 -8.11 12.41 8.39
N THR A 234 -7.64 11.28 8.90
CA THR A 234 -6.57 11.21 9.92
C THR A 234 -5.39 10.41 9.41
N LEU A 235 -4.18 10.92 9.65
CA LEU A 235 -2.94 10.20 9.39
C LEU A 235 -2.67 9.20 10.51
N ALA A 236 -2.34 7.97 10.15
CA ALA A 236 -1.93 6.90 11.06
C ALA A 236 -0.68 6.17 10.54
N SER A 237 -0.01 5.44 11.42
CA SER A 237 1.02 4.47 11.04
C SER A 237 0.40 3.08 10.98
N GLU A 238 0.71 2.30 9.95
CA GLU A 238 0.41 0.88 9.96
C GLU A 238 1.36 0.18 10.94
N ASP A 239 0.79 -0.31 12.05
CA ASP A 239 1.51 -1.21 12.94
C ASP A 239 1.43 -2.63 12.37
N THR A 240 2.58 -3.31 12.31
CA THR A 240 2.71 -4.71 11.86
C THR A 240 1.98 -5.72 12.76
N ALA A 241 1.24 -5.28 13.78
CA ALA A 241 0.61 -6.14 14.77
C ALA A 241 -0.78 -6.68 14.35
N ASP A 242 -1.50 -6.02 13.42
CA ASP A 242 -2.91 -6.39 13.12
C ASP A 242 -3.09 -7.25 11.85
N THR A 243 -2.01 -7.63 11.16
CA THR A 243 -2.10 -8.59 10.04
C THR A 243 -2.05 -10.05 10.50
N THR A 244 -1.48 -10.35 11.67
CA THR A 244 -1.36 -11.73 12.17
C THR A 244 -2.66 -12.28 12.75
N ALA A 245 -3.58 -11.42 13.22
CA ALA A 245 -4.89 -11.86 13.74
C ALA A 245 -5.92 -12.23 12.66
N ARG A 246 -5.65 -11.92 11.37
CA ARG A 246 -6.54 -12.22 10.22
C ARG A 246 -6.16 -13.47 9.42
N ARG A 247 -5.11 -14.20 9.82
CA ARG A 247 -4.73 -15.49 9.23
C ARG A 247 -4.96 -16.64 10.21
N THR A 248 -6.21 -16.84 10.58
CA THR A 248 -6.64 -18.15 11.09
C THR A 248 -7.92 -18.52 10.33
N PRO A 249 -7.91 -19.60 9.53
CA PRO A 249 -9.08 -20.08 8.80
C PRO A 249 -10.17 -20.63 9.72
#